data_AF-A0A359M9C7-F1
#
_entry.id   AF-A0A359M9C7-F1
#
_cell.length_a   1.000
_cell.length_b   1.000
_cell.length_c   1.000
_cell.angle_alpha   90.00
_cell.angle_beta   90.00
_cell.angle_gamma   90.00
#
_symmetry.space_group_name_H-M   'P 1'
#
loop_
_entity.id
_entity.type
_entity.pdbx_description
1 polymer ?
#
loop_
_entity_poly.entity_id
_entity_poly.type
_entity_poly.pdbx_seq_one_letter_code
_entity_poly.pdbx_strand_id
1 'polypeptide(L)'
;MKKFSLIALLVLSAIVLVGCTADDALGRFERSASSTIQTTTDLDQSSSLDINEQEVNAIESSSSYLLSSVTLELTVQEKIEYARSLYTSIALLHANNIILHEGNKADFATLKTSIQAFRDLGATLSEEDKALIISEREAVVASRTAVLETKGDIRMLLIELQGKFNLENIDLIIENFEEIQAILTIRNTHLLLVQEKLSAVQLIVDTYLV
;
A
#
# COMPACT_ATOMS: atom_id res chain seq x y z
N MET A 1 -38.29 -20.36 30.46
CA MET A 1 -37.44 -20.82 29.33
C MET A 1 -37.48 -19.80 28.18
N LYS A 2 -36.87 -18.61 28.34
CA LYS A 2 -36.91 -17.52 27.33
C LYS A 2 -35.53 -16.95 26.93
N LYS A 3 -34.42 -17.47 27.49
CA LYS A 3 -33.07 -16.91 27.28
C LYS A 3 -32.28 -17.56 26.15
N PHE A 4 -32.69 -18.73 25.66
CA PHE A 4 -32.02 -19.42 24.55
C PHE A 4 -32.49 -18.98 23.15
N SER A 5 -33.65 -18.32 23.04
CA SER A 5 -34.17 -17.85 21.76
C SER A 5 -33.49 -16.57 21.25
N LEU A 6 -32.90 -15.76 22.12
CA LEU A 6 -32.28 -14.49 21.73
C LEU A 6 -30.85 -14.70 21.19
N ILE A 7 -30.13 -15.69 21.73
CA ILE A 7 -28.77 -16.02 21.30
C ILE A 7 -28.78 -16.72 19.93
N ALA A 8 -29.78 -17.55 19.65
CA ALA A 8 -29.93 -18.16 18.33
C ALA A 8 -30.24 -17.13 17.23
N LEU A 9 -30.98 -16.05 17.55
CA LEU A 9 -31.31 -14.99 16.60
C LEU A 9 -30.11 -14.06 16.31
N LEU A 10 -29.26 -13.81 17.32
CA LEU A 10 -28.04 -13.00 17.19
C LEU A 10 -26.91 -13.75 16.46
N VAL A 11 -26.86 -15.08 16.56
CA VAL A 11 -25.92 -15.90 15.80
C VAL A 11 -26.42 -16.09 14.35
N LEU A 12 -27.74 -16.15 14.11
CA LEU A 12 -28.29 -16.19 12.75
C LEU A 12 -28.15 -14.86 12.00
N SER A 13 -28.20 -13.71 12.69
CA SER A 13 -27.98 -12.40 12.06
C SER A 13 -26.49 -12.08 11.86
N ALA A 14 -25.59 -12.63 12.67
CA ALA A 14 -24.14 -12.46 12.48
C ALA A 14 -23.57 -13.31 11.34
N ILE A 15 -24.19 -14.45 11.00
CA ILE A 15 -23.77 -15.29 9.87
C ILE A 15 -24.30 -14.76 8.52
N VAL A 16 -25.26 -13.83 8.52
CA VAL A 16 -25.72 -13.12 7.31
C VAL A 16 -24.86 -11.87 7.00
N LEU A 17 -23.98 -11.43 7.90
CA LEU A 17 -23.09 -10.27 7.67
C LEU A 17 -21.69 -10.62 7.14
N VAL A 18 -21.34 -11.90 6.99
CA VAL A 18 -20.22 -12.31 6.13
C VAL A 18 -20.80 -12.51 4.74
N GLY A 19 -20.84 -11.41 3.99
CA GLY A 19 -21.51 -11.30 2.70
C GLY A 19 -21.38 -12.55 1.85
N CYS A 20 -22.53 -13.14 1.52
CA CYS A 20 -22.69 -13.94 0.32
C CYS A 20 -22.52 -12.98 -0.87
N THR A 21 -21.27 -12.54 -1.12
CA THR A 21 -20.95 -11.80 -2.34
C THR A 21 -21.30 -12.73 -3.47
N ALA A 22 -22.25 -12.31 -4.32
CA ALA A 22 -22.55 -13.03 -5.55
C ALA A 22 -21.22 -13.36 -6.25
N ASP A 23 -21.09 -14.56 -6.82
CA ASP A 23 -19.89 -14.93 -7.58
C ASP A 23 -19.90 -14.30 -8.99
N ASP A 24 -20.36 -13.06 -9.06
CA ASP A 24 -20.40 -12.23 -10.26
C ASP A 24 -19.14 -11.36 -10.36
N ALA A 25 -19.01 -10.63 -11.48
CA ALA A 25 -17.82 -9.82 -11.75
C ALA A 25 -17.56 -8.78 -10.64
N LEU A 26 -18.61 -8.10 -10.15
CA LEU A 26 -18.52 -7.13 -9.06
C LEU A 26 -18.11 -7.78 -7.75
N GLY A 27 -18.73 -8.88 -7.34
CA GLY A 27 -18.36 -9.59 -6.10
C GLY A 27 -16.94 -10.18 -6.15
N ARG A 28 -16.44 -10.55 -7.33
CA ARG A 28 -15.04 -10.96 -7.52
C ARG A 28 -14.08 -9.78 -7.42
N PHE A 29 -14.43 -8.62 -7.97
CA PHE A 29 -13.64 -7.40 -7.84
C PHE A 29 -13.63 -6.90 -6.39
N GLU A 30 -14.79 -6.84 -5.71
CA GLU A 30 -14.90 -6.45 -4.30
C GLU A 30 -13.98 -7.26 -3.38
N ARG A 31 -13.95 -8.59 -3.56
CA ARG A 31 -13.07 -9.48 -2.80
C ARG A 31 -11.59 -9.19 -3.05
N SER A 32 -11.21 -8.99 -4.31
CA SER A 32 -9.82 -8.64 -4.65
C SER A 32 -9.42 -7.28 -4.10
N ALA A 33 -10.24 -6.24 -4.27
CA ALA A 33 -9.98 -4.90 -3.77
C ALA A 33 -9.88 -4.88 -2.23
N SER A 34 -10.80 -5.57 -1.54
CA SER A 34 -10.74 -5.71 -0.08
C SER A 34 -9.46 -6.41 0.38
N SER A 35 -9.05 -7.48 -0.31
CA SER A 35 -7.80 -8.19 0.01
C SER A 35 -6.57 -7.31 -0.22
N THR A 36 -6.57 -6.51 -1.29
CA THR A 36 -5.50 -5.56 -1.58
C THR A 36 -5.40 -4.47 -0.52
N ILE A 37 -6.53 -3.86 -0.14
CA ILE A 37 -6.58 -2.86 0.93
C ILE A 37 -6.02 -3.43 2.24
N GLN A 38 -6.46 -4.64 2.62
CA GLN A 38 -5.93 -5.29 3.83
C GLN A 38 -4.43 -5.57 3.73
N THR A 39 -3.95 -5.98 2.55
CA THR A 39 -2.52 -6.23 2.31
C THR A 39 -1.70 -4.96 2.57
N THR A 40 -2.14 -3.81 2.05
CA THR A 40 -1.46 -2.53 2.30
C THR A 40 -1.49 -2.15 3.78
N THR A 41 -2.63 -2.33 4.47
CA THR A 41 -2.71 -2.07 5.91
C THR A 41 -1.71 -2.93 6.71
N ASP A 42 -1.57 -4.21 6.36
CA ASP A 42 -0.61 -5.11 7.01
C ASP A 42 0.84 -4.71 6.73
N LEU A 43 1.12 -4.18 5.53
CA LEU A 43 2.44 -3.69 5.16
C LEU A 43 2.82 -2.47 5.98
N ASP A 44 1.92 -1.49 6.09
CA ASP A 44 2.16 -0.24 6.83
C ASP A 44 2.37 -0.51 8.33
N GLN A 45 1.62 -1.46 8.91
CA GLN A 45 1.85 -1.90 10.29
C GLN A 45 3.22 -2.56 10.50
N SER A 46 3.75 -3.22 9.47
CA SER A 46 5.06 -3.88 9.54
C SER A 46 6.24 -2.95 9.31
N SER A 47 6.00 -1.77 8.73
CA SER A 47 7.02 -0.82 8.28
C SER A 47 6.94 0.52 9.00
N SER A 48 6.78 0.54 10.33
CA SER A 48 6.93 1.78 11.10
C SER A 48 8.32 2.38 10.82
N LEU A 49 8.36 3.40 9.97
CA LEU A 49 9.55 4.15 9.61
C LEU A 49 9.93 5.05 10.78
N ASP A 50 10.57 4.47 11.79
CA ASP A 50 11.26 5.21 12.87
C ASP A 50 12.70 5.52 12.44
N ILE A 51 12.90 6.13 11.27
CA ILE A 51 14.16 6.83 11.00
C ILE A 51 14.01 8.22 11.61
N ASN A 52 14.72 8.50 12.70
CA ASN A 52 14.69 9.83 13.28
C ASN A 52 15.50 10.77 12.39
N GLU A 53 14.87 11.84 11.88
CA GLU A 53 15.53 12.92 11.13
C GLU A 53 16.79 13.43 11.85
N GLN A 54 16.80 13.41 13.18
CA GLN A 54 17.96 13.79 13.98
C GLN A 54 19.18 12.87 13.77
N GLU A 55 18.98 11.56 13.56
CA GLU A 55 20.07 10.61 13.35
C GLU A 55 20.74 10.82 11.98
N VAL A 56 19.95 11.10 10.94
CA VAL A 56 20.46 11.42 9.60
C VAL A 56 21.13 12.79 9.57
N ASN A 57 20.58 13.78 10.28
CA ASN A 57 21.15 15.12 10.35
C ASN A 57 22.40 15.18 11.23
N ALA A 58 22.56 14.28 12.20
CA ALA A 58 23.75 14.15 13.05
C ALA A 58 24.96 13.51 12.35
N ILE A 59 24.81 13.04 11.10
CA ILE A 59 25.96 12.66 10.26
C ILE A 59 26.72 13.96 9.92
N GLU A 60 27.73 14.26 10.73
CA GLU A 60 28.59 15.44 10.58
C GLU A 60 29.92 15.08 9.90
N SER A 61 30.39 16.00 9.05
CA SER A 61 31.74 15.93 8.49
C SER A 61 32.75 16.43 9.51
N SER A 62 33.19 15.56 10.43
CA SER A 62 34.47 15.81 11.12
C SER A 62 35.58 15.73 10.07
N SER A 63 36.26 16.85 9.86
CA SER A 63 37.28 17.05 8.84
C SER A 63 38.37 15.98 8.90
N SER A 64 38.73 15.45 7.72
CA SER A 64 39.80 14.48 7.41
C SER A 64 39.53 13.00 7.71
N TYR A 65 38.67 12.37 6.90
CA TYR A 65 38.72 10.92 6.67
C TYR A 65 38.75 10.64 5.17
N LEU A 66 39.79 9.95 4.71
CA LEU A 66 39.89 9.40 3.35
C LEU A 66 39.13 8.05 3.36
N LEU A 67 37.85 8.10 3.00
CA LEU A 67 37.06 6.89 2.76
C LEU A 67 37.25 6.44 1.31
N SER A 68 37.80 5.24 1.14
CA SER A 68 37.98 4.58 -0.15
C SER A 68 36.88 3.53 -0.36
N SER A 69 36.05 3.74 -1.37
CA SER A 69 35.63 2.77 -2.41
C SER A 69 34.26 3.17 -2.99
N VAL A 70 34.19 3.33 -4.32
CA VAL A 70 33.64 2.42 -5.36
C VAL A 70 32.12 2.17 -5.21
N THR A 71 31.34 3.14 -5.71
CA THR A 71 30.17 2.91 -6.60
C THR A 71 29.61 4.22 -7.18
N LEU A 72 30.02 5.36 -6.64
CA LEU A 72 29.88 6.69 -7.24
C LEU A 72 31.13 7.47 -6.77
N GLU A 73 31.84 8.19 -7.64
CA GLU A 73 32.98 9.05 -7.22
C GLU A 73 32.48 10.31 -6.47
N LEU A 74 31.62 10.12 -5.48
CA LEU A 74 31.16 11.19 -4.60
C LEU A 74 32.15 11.36 -3.46
N THR A 75 32.49 12.60 -3.19
CA THR A 75 33.17 13.03 -1.97
C THR A 75 32.31 12.71 -0.75
N VAL A 76 32.96 12.68 0.42
CA VAL A 76 32.27 12.46 1.71
C VAL A 76 31.11 13.46 1.91
N GLN A 77 31.31 14.72 1.53
CA GLN A 77 30.28 15.75 1.65
C GLN A 77 29.09 15.45 0.73
N GLU A 78 29.35 15.06 -0.52
CA GLU A 78 28.29 14.70 -1.48
C GLU A 78 27.52 13.45 -1.04
N LYS A 79 28.19 12.46 -0.41
CA LYS A 79 27.53 11.29 0.17
C LYS A 79 26.57 11.66 1.30
N ILE A 80 26.98 12.58 2.19
CA ILE A 80 26.11 13.09 3.28
C ILE A 80 24.88 13.80 2.70
N GLU A 81 25.08 14.68 1.71
CA GLU A 81 23.99 15.39 1.05
C GLU A 81 23.06 14.43 0.31
N TYR A 82 23.62 13.41 -0.33
CA TYR A 82 22.85 12.39 -1.02
C TYR A 82 21.99 11.56 -0.06
N ALA A 83 22.57 11.08 1.06
CA ALA A 83 21.83 10.36 2.09
C ALA A 83 20.66 11.18 2.67
N ARG A 84 20.87 12.49 2.90
CA ARG A 84 19.80 13.42 3.34
C ARG A 84 18.71 13.60 2.28
N SER A 85 19.10 13.68 1.00
CA SER A 85 18.16 13.77 -0.11
C SER A 85 17.29 12.51 -0.24
N LEU A 86 17.90 11.33 -0.06
CA LEU A 86 17.20 10.06 -0.06
C LEU A 86 16.22 9.98 1.11
N TYR A 87 16.63 10.35 2.32
CA TYR A 87 15.74 10.42 3.48
C TYR A 87 14.50 11.30 3.20
N THR A 88 14.71 12.49 2.65
CA THR A 88 13.63 13.42 2.29
C THR A 88 12.68 12.79 1.26
N SER A 89 13.22 12.12 0.24
CA SER A 89 12.44 11.44 -0.79
C SER A 89 11.64 10.25 -0.22
N ILE A 90 12.26 9.45 0.65
CA ILE A 90 11.62 8.32 1.36
C ILE A 90 10.44 8.84 2.19
N ALA A 91 10.64 9.91 2.96
CA ALA A 91 9.59 10.50 3.79
C ALA A 91 8.40 10.97 2.94
N LEU A 92 8.68 11.62 1.80
CA LEU A 92 7.64 12.06 0.87
C LEU A 92 6.89 10.88 0.23
N LEU A 93 7.61 9.86 -0.26
CA LEU A 93 6.99 8.66 -0.85
C LEU A 93 6.14 7.90 0.16
N HIS A 94 6.63 7.75 1.39
CA HIS A 94 5.88 7.12 2.47
C HIS A 94 4.60 7.88 2.79
N ALA A 95 4.67 9.22 2.92
CA ALA A 95 3.49 10.06 3.13
C ALA A 95 2.48 9.92 1.97
N ASN A 96 2.95 9.91 0.72
CA ASN A 96 2.10 9.71 -0.44
C ASN A 96 1.43 8.33 -0.45
N ASN A 97 2.15 7.28 -0.06
CA ASN A 97 1.58 5.93 0.06
C ASN A 97 0.47 5.87 1.10
N ILE A 98 0.65 6.51 2.26
CA ILE A 98 -0.40 6.62 3.29
C ILE A 98 -1.63 7.35 2.73
N ILE A 99 -1.43 8.50 2.07
CA ILE A 99 -2.53 9.28 1.47
C ILE A 99 -3.29 8.45 0.45
N LEU A 100 -2.60 7.77 -0.46
CA LEU A 100 -3.22 6.90 -1.47
C LEU A 100 -3.93 5.70 -0.83
N HIS A 101 -3.36 5.11 0.22
CA HIS A 101 -4.01 4.01 0.93
C HIS A 101 -5.34 4.43 1.56
N GLU A 102 -5.37 5.56 2.26
CA GLU A 102 -6.60 6.10 2.83
C GLU A 102 -7.60 6.53 1.75
N GLY A 103 -7.13 7.11 0.65
CA GLY A 103 -7.95 7.41 -0.53
C GLY A 103 -8.62 6.16 -1.09
N ASN A 104 -7.84 5.11 -1.36
CA ASN A 104 -8.34 3.83 -1.87
C ASN A 104 -9.35 3.17 -0.92
N LYS A 105 -9.17 3.30 0.40
CA LYS A 105 -10.17 2.83 1.39
C LYS A 105 -11.49 3.58 1.27
N ALA A 106 -11.44 4.90 1.12
CA ALA A 106 -12.64 5.73 0.95
C ALA A 106 -13.35 5.45 -0.39
N ASP A 107 -12.58 5.35 -1.48
CA ASP A 107 -13.09 5.05 -2.82
C ASP A 107 -13.75 3.66 -2.84
N PHE A 108 -13.12 2.67 -2.20
CA PHE A 108 -13.70 1.33 -2.09
C PHE A 108 -14.98 1.30 -1.25
N ALA A 109 -15.06 2.08 -0.17
CA ALA A 109 -16.30 2.18 0.62
C ALA A 109 -17.45 2.81 -0.19
N THR A 110 -17.14 3.81 -1.01
CA THR A 110 -18.08 4.42 -1.96
C THR A 110 -18.54 3.38 -2.98
N LEU A 111 -17.62 2.66 -3.61
CA LEU A 111 -17.93 1.61 -4.58
C LEU A 111 -18.82 0.52 -4.00
N LYS A 112 -18.56 0.06 -2.77
CA LYS A 112 -19.44 -0.91 -2.10
C LYS A 112 -20.87 -0.40 -1.96
N THR A 113 -21.03 0.89 -1.67
CA THR A 113 -22.35 1.53 -1.56
C THR A 113 -23.05 1.57 -2.91
N SER A 114 -22.35 1.95 -3.98
CA SER A 114 -22.88 1.94 -5.35
C SER A 114 -23.22 0.52 -5.84
N ILE A 115 -22.39 -0.48 -5.55
CA ILE A 115 -22.66 -1.88 -5.89
C ILE A 115 -23.92 -2.38 -5.17
N GLN A 116 -24.11 -2.00 -3.90
CA GLN A 116 -25.33 -2.36 -3.18
C GLN A 116 -26.56 -1.72 -3.82
N ALA A 117 -26.52 -0.43 -4.16
CA ALA A 117 -27.61 0.24 -4.86
C ALA A 117 -27.92 -0.41 -6.22
N PHE A 118 -26.88 -0.79 -6.97
CA PHE A 118 -27.01 -1.50 -8.25
C PHE A 118 -27.75 -2.82 -8.08
N ARG A 119 -27.39 -3.60 -7.04
CA ARG A 119 -28.05 -4.86 -6.70
C ARG A 119 -29.50 -4.65 -6.26
N ASP A 120 -29.78 -3.62 -5.47
CA ASP A 120 -31.12 -3.29 -4.98
C ASP A 120 -32.07 -2.89 -6.11
N LEU A 121 -31.56 -2.30 -7.19
CA LEU A 121 -32.31 -2.00 -8.42
C LEU A 121 -32.61 -3.25 -9.27
N GLY A 122 -32.00 -4.39 -8.97
CA GLY A 122 -32.08 -5.60 -9.81
C GLY A 122 -31.47 -5.41 -11.20
N ALA A 123 -30.56 -4.44 -11.36
CA ALA A 123 -29.87 -4.19 -12.61
C ALA A 123 -28.93 -5.35 -12.97
N THR A 124 -28.67 -5.52 -14.25
CA THR A 124 -27.78 -6.58 -14.76
C THR A 124 -26.71 -5.95 -15.64
N LEU A 125 -25.45 -6.29 -15.37
CA LEU A 125 -24.32 -5.84 -16.19
C LEU A 125 -24.39 -6.43 -17.59
N SER A 126 -23.99 -5.63 -18.58
CA SER A 126 -23.68 -6.12 -19.92
C SER A 126 -22.51 -7.12 -19.88
N GLU A 127 -22.39 -7.97 -20.90
CA GLU A 127 -21.25 -8.90 -20.99
C GLU A 127 -19.92 -8.17 -21.20
N GLU A 128 -19.95 -7.02 -21.87
CA GLU A 128 -18.80 -6.15 -22.08
C GLU A 128 -18.29 -5.57 -20.75
N ASP A 129 -19.19 -5.05 -19.91
CA ASP A 129 -18.83 -4.50 -18.60
C ASP A 129 -18.36 -5.58 -17.63
N LYS A 130 -18.95 -6.78 -17.67
CA LYS A 130 -18.45 -7.92 -16.90
C LYS A 130 -17.00 -8.24 -17.28
N ALA A 131 -16.69 -8.29 -18.58
CA ALA A 131 -15.34 -8.56 -19.07
C ALA A 131 -14.36 -7.47 -18.64
N LEU A 132 -14.77 -6.19 -18.70
CA LEU A 132 -13.97 -5.07 -18.22
C LEU A 132 -13.67 -5.18 -16.73
N ILE A 133 -14.69 -5.39 -15.89
CA ILE A 133 -14.51 -5.53 -14.42
C ILE A 133 -13.56 -6.70 -14.09
N ILE A 134 -13.67 -7.82 -14.82
CA ILE A 134 -12.75 -8.95 -14.66
C ILE A 134 -11.32 -8.56 -15.03
N SER A 135 -11.13 -7.84 -16.14
CA SER A 135 -9.81 -7.31 -16.55
C SER A 135 -9.22 -6.37 -15.50
N GLU A 136 -10.01 -5.43 -14.96
CA GLU A 136 -9.54 -4.51 -13.91
C GLU A 136 -9.15 -5.25 -12.63
N ARG A 137 -9.92 -6.29 -12.26
CA ARG A 137 -9.57 -7.18 -11.15
C ARG A 137 -8.21 -7.86 -11.38
N GLU A 138 -7.99 -8.40 -12.57
CA GLU A 138 -6.76 -9.13 -12.90
C GLU A 138 -5.54 -8.22 -12.83
N ALA A 139 -5.65 -6.97 -13.29
CA ALA A 139 -4.59 -5.98 -13.14
C ALA A 139 -4.22 -5.71 -11.67
N VAL A 140 -5.23 -5.52 -10.81
CA VAL A 140 -5.02 -5.32 -9.36
C VAL A 140 -4.35 -6.55 -8.72
N VAL A 141 -4.82 -7.75 -9.05
CA VAL A 141 -4.27 -8.99 -8.50
C VAL A 141 -2.83 -9.23 -8.96
N ALA A 142 -2.54 -9.01 -10.25
CA ALA A 142 -1.20 -9.20 -10.81
C ALA A 142 -0.18 -8.25 -10.15
N SER A 143 -0.55 -6.97 -9.99
CA SER A 143 0.31 -5.97 -9.35
C SER A 143 0.53 -6.23 -7.85
N ARG A 144 -0.45 -6.84 -7.16
CA ARG A 144 -0.35 -7.13 -5.72
C ARG A 144 0.80 -8.08 -5.38
N THR A 145 1.17 -8.99 -6.28
CA THR A 145 2.25 -9.97 -6.04
C THR A 145 3.58 -9.28 -5.76
N ALA A 146 3.97 -8.30 -6.58
CA ALA A 146 5.20 -7.55 -6.40
C ALA A 146 5.24 -6.80 -5.06
N VAL A 147 4.09 -6.28 -4.61
CA VAL A 147 3.99 -5.59 -3.31
C VAL A 147 4.10 -6.57 -2.13
N LEU A 148 3.49 -7.75 -2.23
CA LEU A 148 3.57 -8.80 -1.21
C LEU A 148 4.99 -9.31 -1.00
N GLU A 149 5.79 -9.37 -2.06
CA GLU A 149 7.20 -9.76 -2.00
C GLU A 149 8.03 -8.78 -1.15
N THR A 150 7.62 -7.51 -1.04
CA THR A 150 8.32 -6.48 -0.24
C THR A 150 7.96 -6.47 1.25
N LYS A 151 7.23 -7.49 1.74
CA LYS A 151 6.71 -7.50 3.09
C LYS A 151 7.82 -7.71 4.12
N GLY A 152 8.05 -6.70 4.95
CA GLY A 152 9.04 -6.73 6.02
C GLY A 152 10.43 -6.24 5.61
N ASP A 153 10.69 -6.03 4.32
CA ASP A 153 12.01 -5.62 3.81
C ASP A 153 12.46 -4.28 4.36
N ILE A 154 11.58 -3.26 4.33
CA ILE A 154 11.87 -1.95 4.93
C ILE A 154 12.28 -2.13 6.41
N ARG A 155 11.59 -2.98 7.17
CA ARG A 155 11.93 -3.20 8.58
C ARG A 155 13.29 -3.86 8.73
N MET A 156 13.64 -4.82 7.88
CA MET A 156 14.96 -5.46 7.92
C MET A 156 16.07 -4.44 7.62
N LEU A 157 15.89 -3.61 6.61
CA LEU A 157 16.82 -2.54 6.23
C LEU A 157 17.00 -1.51 7.35
N LEU A 158 15.92 -1.15 8.04
CA LEU A 158 15.98 -0.25 9.19
C LEU A 158 16.68 -0.88 10.39
N ILE A 159 16.45 -2.16 10.67
CA ILE A 159 17.15 -2.89 11.75
C ILE A 159 18.65 -2.91 11.48
N GLU A 160 19.05 -3.09 10.22
CA GLU A 160 20.46 -3.10 9.85
C GLU A 160 21.16 -1.77 10.10
N LEU A 161 20.44 -0.64 9.98
CA LEU A 161 20.98 0.69 10.23
C LEU A 161 21.04 1.08 11.71
N GLN A 162 20.45 0.28 12.62
CA GLN A 162 20.44 0.60 14.05
C GLN A 162 21.85 0.76 14.62
N GLY A 163 22.13 1.94 15.19
CA GLY A 163 23.44 2.30 15.73
C GLY A 163 24.53 2.55 14.68
N LYS A 164 24.19 2.54 13.38
CA LYS A 164 25.12 2.74 12.26
C LYS A 164 24.94 4.09 11.55
N PHE A 165 24.14 5.00 12.09
CA PHE A 165 23.99 6.36 11.55
C PHE A 165 25.25 7.22 11.83
N ASN A 166 26.34 6.95 11.12
CA ASN A 166 27.62 7.65 11.25
C ASN A 166 28.40 7.61 9.92
N LEU A 167 29.48 8.40 9.86
CA LEU A 167 30.28 8.58 8.65
C LEU A 167 30.96 7.28 8.15
N GLU A 168 31.35 6.40 9.07
CA GLU A 168 32.01 5.13 8.73
C GLU A 168 31.09 4.19 7.95
N ASN A 169 29.78 4.33 8.13
CA ASN A 169 28.76 3.50 7.52
C ASN A 169 27.94 4.27 6.46
N ILE A 170 28.41 5.42 5.98
CA ILE A 170 27.63 6.27 5.06
C ILE A 170 27.19 5.54 3.78
N ASP A 171 28.02 4.64 3.26
CA ASP A 171 27.69 3.86 2.07
C ASP A 171 26.57 2.84 2.34
N LEU A 172 26.59 2.18 3.50
CA LEU A 172 25.50 1.30 3.94
C LEU A 172 24.18 2.07 4.16
N ILE A 173 24.27 3.29 4.71
CA ILE A 173 23.09 4.15 4.87
C ILE A 173 22.49 4.48 3.49
N ILE A 174 23.33 4.86 2.52
CA ILE A 174 22.90 5.16 1.15
C ILE A 174 22.26 3.94 0.51
N GLU A 175 22.92 2.78 0.53
CA GLU A 175 22.42 1.52 -0.05
C GLU A 175 21.04 1.15 0.53
N ASN A 176 20.91 1.13 1.86
CA ASN A 176 19.63 0.79 2.50
C ASN A 176 18.55 1.84 2.20
N PHE A 177 18.90 3.12 2.08
CA PHE A 177 17.94 4.18 1.71
C PHE A 177 17.49 4.07 0.25
N GLU A 178 18.39 3.77 -0.69
CA GLU A 178 18.04 3.50 -2.08
C GLU A 178 17.07 2.30 -2.19
N GLU A 179 17.32 1.23 -1.45
CA GLU A 179 16.43 0.07 -1.41
C GLU A 179 15.06 0.39 -0.80
N ILE A 180 15.02 1.12 0.32
CA ILE A 180 13.75 1.58 0.92
C ILE A 180 12.97 2.45 -0.07
N GLN A 181 13.65 3.35 -0.78
CA GLN A 181 13.01 4.21 -1.80
C GLN A 181 12.43 3.36 -2.95
N ALA A 182 13.16 2.35 -3.43
CA ALA A 182 12.68 1.43 -4.46
C ALA A 182 11.43 0.66 -4.00
N ILE A 183 11.44 0.12 -2.77
CA ILE A 183 10.28 -0.59 -2.20
C ILE A 183 9.07 0.36 -2.09
N LEU A 184 9.26 1.57 -1.57
CA LEU A 184 8.18 2.54 -1.45
C LEU A 184 7.62 2.97 -2.81
N THR A 185 8.47 3.02 -3.85
CA THR A 185 8.06 3.31 -5.22
C THR A 185 7.18 2.19 -5.79
N ILE A 186 7.56 0.92 -5.58
CA ILE A 186 6.74 -0.24 -5.98
C ILE A 186 5.35 -0.16 -5.34
N ARG A 187 5.30 0.12 -4.02
CA ARG A 187 4.04 0.29 -3.29
C ARG A 187 3.23 1.48 -3.82
N ASN A 188 3.88 2.60 -4.14
CA ASN A 188 3.22 3.78 -4.69
C ASN A 188 2.56 3.49 -6.04
N THR A 189 3.29 2.86 -6.96
CA THR A 189 2.78 2.47 -8.28
C THR A 189 1.57 1.55 -8.15
N HIS A 190 1.63 0.57 -7.24
CA HIS A 190 0.49 -0.30 -6.98
C HIS A 190 -0.73 0.45 -6.45
N LEU A 191 -0.54 1.38 -5.50
CA LEU A 191 -1.63 2.14 -4.92
C LEU A 191 -2.31 3.06 -5.94
N LEU A 192 -1.54 3.67 -6.84
CA LEU A 192 -2.08 4.44 -7.97
C LEU A 192 -2.91 3.56 -8.91
N LEU A 193 -2.42 2.36 -9.24
CA LEU A 193 -3.16 1.40 -10.07
C LEU A 193 -4.48 0.99 -9.40
N VAL A 194 -4.47 0.73 -8.10
CA VAL A 194 -5.69 0.40 -7.34
C VAL A 194 -6.68 1.55 -7.41
N GLN A 195 -6.24 2.79 -7.23
CA GLN A 195 -7.10 3.97 -7.32
C GLN A 195 -7.75 4.10 -8.70
N GLU A 196 -6.96 3.94 -9.75
CA GLU A 196 -7.42 3.98 -11.14
C GLU A 196 -8.49 2.90 -11.38
N LYS A 197 -8.25 1.67 -10.91
CA LYS A 197 -9.14 0.53 -11.13
C LYS A 197 -10.42 0.63 -10.30
N LEU A 198 -10.35 1.13 -9.07
CA LEU A 198 -11.53 1.46 -8.28
C LEU A 198 -12.40 2.49 -9.01
N SER A 199 -11.79 3.56 -9.54
CA SER A 199 -12.50 4.61 -10.28
C SER A 199 -13.12 4.10 -11.57
N ALA A 200 -12.43 3.23 -12.31
CA ALA A 200 -12.95 2.63 -13.53
C ALA A 200 -14.19 1.76 -13.26
N VAL A 201 -14.14 0.91 -12.23
CA VAL A 201 -15.28 0.07 -11.85
C VAL A 201 -16.42 0.92 -11.27
N GLN A 202 -16.12 1.98 -10.52
CA GLN A 202 -17.11 2.94 -10.05
C GLN A 202 -17.89 3.55 -11.23
N LEU A 203 -17.17 4.03 -12.25
CA LEU A 203 -17.78 4.62 -13.44
C LEU A 203 -18.72 3.63 -14.12
N ILE A 204 -18.31 2.37 -14.27
CA ILE A 204 -19.16 1.31 -14.84
C ILE A 204 -20.44 1.17 -14.02
N VAL A 205 -20.34 1.01 -12.69
CA VAL A 205 -21.51 0.86 -11.82
C VAL A 205 -22.45 2.05 -11.92
N ASP A 206 -21.90 3.27 -11.91
CA ASP A 206 -22.68 4.51 -11.96
C ASP A 206 -23.49 4.64 -13.26
N THR A 207 -23.05 4.07 -14.39
CA THR A 207 -23.86 4.06 -15.63
C THR A 207 -25.21 3.34 -15.49
N TYR A 208 -25.34 2.43 -14.52
CA TYR A 208 -26.56 1.67 -14.24
C TYR A 208 -27.39 2.25 -13.08
N LEU A 209 -26.89 3.28 -12.41
CA LEU A 209 -27.57 3.96 -11.30
C LEU A 209 -28.28 5.26 -11.71
N VAL A 210 -28.15 5.66 -12.98
CA VAL A 210 -28.78 6.86 -13.57
C VAL A 210 -30.19 6.56 -14.07
#